data_AF-A0A950E0B7-F1
#
_entry.id   AF-A0A950E0B7-F1
#
_cell.length_a   1.000
_cell.length_b   1.000
_cell.length_c   1.000
_cell.angle_alpha   90.00
_cell.angle_beta   90.00
_cell.angle_gamma   90.00
#
_symmetry.space_group_name_H-M   'P 1'
#
loop_
_entity.id
_entity.type
_entity.pdbx_description
1 polymer ?
#
loop_
_entity_poly.entity_id
_entity_poly.type
_entity_poly.pdbx_seq_one_letter_code
_entity_poly.pdbx_strand_id
1 'polypeptide(L)'
;MPYSPYPSNAAAAAAAAEQAGEGPWNPGVQSRLPGRLLPLSTIFHSDNVFSSVERVRELRDLTGLDFSELVCFRPERLALHELLIRVTADLSVADGPRYEDLGINFRSIVTAILAQHVQPGMDRIVAVYDESRRELHRIVEQALSRAAQASTPARPDLHRRAGLKGLFLRGPRRRATPVQDDDGLSYLQLADEWDKEADAAAGAGTPGDAHAAAYRALARVSRAIYGKVGSWRTASELAASVALDLACNELGAQRVGQLIDEHVQEAVRRGGFRPLPQRNPAVVMNTKGPSASGKSTLRPLQHALAERVGAAWSDFALISPDIWRKQLLDYGSLGDDYRYGAMLTSEELAIVDHKLDRYVQAKAEQGRMTHLLMDRFRFGSFLFQSERVSDQLLSRFGQVIYFFFMITPPDDLVERAWMRALEFGRYKAVDDILAHSIEAYSGMPNLFLTWARRTDKKIHFEFLDNSVALGKAPRTVAFGWNAQVFVLDVKCMLDVVRYRRVNVDALSPDELFGDMTETAQRAEHNTEFLLQCVRRLHKVHFADQRSGRIYLLIEDGRSVWVDGEAMAAAASDPNTRAGIAAVAPGVLDREAKQRQAPLYVSDLLPPEQIRTLGSWGPDKG
;
A
#
# COMPACT_ATOMS: atom_id res chain seq x y z
N MET A 1 -18.60 -27.12 3.14
CA MET A 1 -18.22 -28.14 2.14
C MET A 1 -16.70 -28.11 1.99
N PRO A 2 -16.00 -29.25 1.88
CA PRO A 2 -14.58 -29.22 1.54
C PRO A 2 -14.45 -28.80 0.07
N TYR A 3 -13.80 -27.67 -0.16
CA TYR A 3 -13.57 -27.11 -1.47
C TYR A 3 -12.72 -28.05 -2.33
N SER A 4 -13.16 -28.30 -3.56
CA SER A 4 -12.40 -29.04 -4.57
C SER A 4 -11.01 -28.42 -4.72
N PRO A 5 -9.92 -29.20 -4.71
CA PRO A 5 -8.63 -28.68 -5.09
C PRO A 5 -8.74 -28.19 -6.54
N TYR A 6 -8.37 -26.94 -6.79
CA TYR A 6 -8.05 -26.46 -8.14
C TYR A 6 -7.13 -27.51 -8.80
N PRO A 7 -7.20 -27.73 -10.13
CA PRO A 7 -6.35 -28.72 -10.78
C PRO A 7 -4.88 -28.30 -10.60
N SER A 8 -4.24 -28.78 -9.54
CA SER A 8 -2.83 -28.51 -9.22
C SER A 8 -1.95 -29.48 -9.99
N ASN A 9 -2.10 -29.51 -11.30
CA ASN A 9 -1.03 -29.95 -12.15
C ASN A 9 -0.64 -28.73 -12.98
N ALA A 10 0.32 -27.95 -12.49
CA ALA A 10 0.86 -26.79 -13.21
C ALA A 10 1.24 -27.17 -14.66
N ALA A 11 1.63 -28.44 -14.89
CA ALA A 11 1.87 -28.98 -16.22
C ALA A 11 0.60 -29.07 -17.10
N ALA A 12 -0.55 -29.42 -16.53
CA ALA A 12 -1.82 -29.44 -17.25
C ALA A 12 -2.30 -28.02 -17.56
N ALA A 13 -2.13 -27.07 -16.62
CA ALA A 13 -2.43 -25.67 -16.85
C ALA A 13 -1.52 -25.07 -17.93
N ALA A 14 -0.22 -25.41 -17.93
CA ALA A 14 0.73 -24.99 -18.96
C ALA A 14 0.35 -25.54 -20.34
N ALA A 15 0.02 -26.83 -20.44
CA ALA A 15 -0.39 -27.45 -21.71
C ALA A 15 -1.69 -26.83 -22.27
N ALA A 16 -2.66 -26.50 -21.42
CA ALA A 16 -3.88 -25.82 -21.84
C ALA A 16 -3.61 -24.38 -22.30
N ALA A 17 -2.73 -23.65 -21.60
CA ALA A 17 -2.32 -22.30 -21.99
C ALA A 17 -1.58 -22.28 -23.34
N GLU A 18 -0.68 -23.24 -23.56
CA GLU A 18 0.05 -23.39 -24.83
C GLU A 18 -0.92 -23.63 -26.00
N GLN A 19 -1.94 -24.46 -25.82
CA GLN A 19 -3.00 -24.67 -26.83
C GLN A 19 -3.82 -23.41 -27.12
N ALA A 20 -3.96 -22.52 -26.14
CA ALA A 20 -4.66 -21.24 -26.28
C ALA A 20 -3.77 -20.10 -26.82
N GLY A 21 -2.48 -20.36 -27.09
CA GLY A 21 -1.52 -19.33 -27.52
C GLY A 21 -1.16 -18.33 -26.41
N GLU A 22 -1.26 -18.77 -25.16
CA GLU A 22 -1.01 -17.96 -23.98
C GLU A 22 0.38 -18.22 -23.40
N GLY A 23 0.93 -17.20 -22.75
CA GLY A 23 2.27 -17.26 -22.19
C GLY A 23 2.57 -16.08 -21.27
N PRO A 24 3.83 -15.90 -20.85
CA PRO A 24 4.18 -14.86 -19.89
C PRO A 24 3.85 -13.44 -20.38
N TRP A 25 4.02 -13.19 -21.67
CA TRP A 25 3.71 -11.90 -22.30
C TRP A 25 2.28 -11.82 -22.89
N ASN A 26 1.49 -12.88 -22.75
CA ASN A 26 0.07 -12.92 -23.12
C ASN A 26 -0.70 -13.86 -22.17
N PRO A 27 -0.99 -13.43 -20.93
CA PRO A 27 -1.50 -14.31 -19.89
C PRO A 27 -3.01 -14.63 -20.00
N GLY A 28 -3.68 -14.18 -21.07
CA GLY A 28 -5.12 -14.35 -21.26
C GLY A 28 -5.99 -13.51 -20.32
N VAL A 29 -5.41 -12.46 -19.69
CA VAL A 29 -6.13 -11.48 -18.85
C VAL A 29 -5.75 -10.07 -19.25
N GLN A 30 -6.67 -9.13 -19.04
CA GLN A 30 -6.52 -7.71 -19.34
C GLN A 30 -6.51 -6.91 -18.04
N SER A 31 -5.77 -5.81 -17.98
CA SER A 31 -5.74 -4.92 -16.81
C SER A 31 -7.06 -4.23 -16.54
N ARG A 32 -7.90 -4.06 -17.57
CA ARG A 32 -9.26 -3.55 -17.40
C ARG A 32 -10.23 -4.72 -17.29
N LEU A 33 -11.05 -4.70 -16.25
CA LEU A 33 -12.03 -5.75 -16.00
C LEU A 33 -13.06 -5.71 -17.15
N PRO A 34 -13.30 -6.83 -17.85
CA PRO A 34 -14.35 -6.90 -18.85
C PRO A 34 -15.71 -6.51 -18.25
N GLY A 35 -16.48 -5.70 -18.97
CA GLY A 35 -17.74 -5.15 -18.45
C GLY A 35 -18.73 -6.20 -17.93
N ARG A 36 -18.75 -7.38 -18.56
CA ARG A 36 -19.59 -8.53 -18.15
C ARG A 36 -19.24 -9.12 -16.78
N LEU A 37 -18.00 -8.93 -16.31
CA LEU A 37 -17.53 -9.44 -15.01
C LEU A 37 -17.66 -8.42 -13.90
N LEU A 38 -17.94 -7.14 -14.21
CA LEU A 38 -18.07 -6.13 -13.16
C LEU A 38 -19.09 -6.53 -12.09
N PRO A 39 -20.28 -7.08 -12.42
CA PRO A 39 -21.23 -7.52 -11.39
C PRO A 39 -20.73 -8.66 -10.49
N LEU A 40 -19.71 -9.41 -10.92
CA LEU A 40 -19.08 -10.48 -10.12
C LEU A 40 -18.02 -9.94 -9.15
N SER A 41 -17.68 -8.65 -9.22
CA SER A 41 -16.77 -8.03 -8.26
C SER A 41 -17.36 -8.11 -6.86
N THR A 42 -16.54 -8.38 -5.87
CA THR A 42 -17.03 -8.61 -4.50
C THR A 42 -17.69 -7.38 -3.89
N ILE A 43 -17.32 -6.18 -4.34
CA ILE A 43 -17.96 -4.92 -3.95
C ILE A 43 -19.34 -4.69 -4.60
N PHE A 44 -19.76 -5.56 -5.52
CA PHE A 44 -21.05 -5.46 -6.21
C PHE A 44 -21.94 -6.69 -6.02
N HIS A 45 -21.42 -7.75 -5.40
CA HIS A 45 -22.18 -8.95 -5.13
C HIS A 45 -23.31 -8.67 -4.12
N SER A 46 -24.53 -9.11 -4.42
CA SER A 46 -25.74 -8.82 -3.62
C SER A 46 -25.65 -9.29 -2.17
N ASP A 47 -24.90 -10.36 -1.93
CA ASP A 47 -24.67 -10.91 -0.59
C ASP A 47 -23.68 -10.09 0.24
N ASN A 48 -22.90 -9.21 -0.40
CA ASN A 48 -21.87 -8.41 0.25
C ASN A 48 -22.30 -6.96 0.47
N VAL A 49 -23.11 -6.40 -0.43
CA VAL A 49 -23.49 -4.98 -0.43
C VAL A 49 -24.99 -4.77 -0.60
N PHE A 50 -25.49 -3.60 -0.18
CA PHE A 50 -26.88 -3.20 -0.39
C PHE A 50 -27.14 -2.58 -1.77
N SER A 51 -26.13 -1.97 -2.39
CA SER A 51 -26.27 -1.22 -3.64
C SER A 51 -26.04 -2.10 -4.87
N SER A 52 -26.82 -1.88 -5.95
CA SER A 52 -26.58 -2.52 -7.24
C SER A 52 -25.49 -1.82 -8.05
N VAL A 53 -24.93 -2.51 -9.04
CA VAL A 53 -23.91 -1.97 -9.96
C VAL A 53 -24.43 -0.73 -10.69
N GLU A 54 -25.69 -0.77 -11.14
CA GLU A 54 -26.34 0.29 -11.89
C GLU A 54 -26.41 1.56 -11.05
N ARG A 55 -26.91 1.44 -9.81
CA ARG A 55 -26.99 2.57 -8.87
C ARG A 55 -25.61 3.16 -8.61
N VAL A 56 -24.60 2.33 -8.37
CA VAL A 56 -23.25 2.82 -8.06
C VAL A 56 -22.61 3.51 -9.27
N ARG A 57 -22.86 3.04 -10.50
CA ARG A 57 -22.42 3.72 -11.72
C ARG A 57 -23.07 5.10 -11.88
N GLU A 58 -24.37 5.19 -11.71
CA GLU A 58 -25.09 6.47 -11.73
C GLU A 58 -24.56 7.45 -10.68
N LEU A 59 -24.34 6.98 -9.45
CA LEU A 59 -23.77 7.80 -8.39
C LEU A 59 -22.34 8.25 -8.71
N ARG A 60 -21.53 7.40 -9.35
CA ARG A 60 -20.18 7.78 -9.79
C ARG A 60 -20.23 8.86 -10.85
N ASP A 61 -21.13 8.77 -11.82
CA ASP A 61 -21.24 9.79 -12.86
C ASP A 61 -21.69 11.14 -12.28
N LEU A 62 -22.55 11.13 -11.25
CA LEU A 62 -23.04 12.34 -10.58
C LEU A 62 -22.03 12.96 -9.59
N THR A 63 -21.32 12.13 -8.83
CA THR A 63 -20.46 12.59 -7.71
C THR A 63 -18.97 12.57 -8.07
N GLY A 64 -18.56 11.72 -9.02
CA GLY A 64 -17.18 11.32 -9.29
C GLY A 64 -16.43 10.71 -8.11
N LEU A 65 -17.14 10.19 -7.10
CA LEU A 65 -16.57 9.31 -6.09
C LEU A 65 -16.23 7.95 -6.73
N ASP A 66 -15.23 7.27 -6.18
CA ASP A 66 -14.84 5.96 -6.67
C ASP A 66 -15.86 4.88 -6.26
N PHE A 67 -15.89 3.76 -6.98
CA PHE A 67 -16.81 2.66 -6.69
C PHE A 67 -16.67 2.16 -5.24
N SER A 68 -15.44 2.08 -4.71
CA SER A 68 -15.16 1.70 -3.33
C SER A 68 -15.77 2.62 -2.28
N GLU A 69 -16.01 3.89 -2.61
CA GLU A 69 -16.63 4.88 -1.72
C GLU A 69 -18.17 4.83 -1.80
N LEU A 70 -18.73 4.37 -2.92
CA LEU A 70 -20.17 4.41 -3.21
C LEU A 70 -20.93 3.14 -2.83
N VAL A 71 -20.23 2.05 -2.55
CA VAL A 71 -20.83 0.78 -2.12
C VAL A 71 -21.11 0.80 -0.63
N CYS A 72 -22.24 0.25 -0.19
CA CYS A 72 -22.59 0.11 1.23
C CYS A 72 -22.57 -1.37 1.61
N PHE A 73 -21.64 -1.80 2.46
CA PHE A 73 -21.50 -3.20 2.84
C PHE A 73 -22.59 -3.65 3.81
N ARG A 74 -23.00 -4.91 3.65
CA ARG A 74 -23.87 -5.59 4.61
C ARG A 74 -23.13 -5.90 5.91
N PRO A 75 -23.82 -5.93 7.06
CA PRO A 75 -23.20 -6.22 8.35
C PRO A 75 -22.44 -7.55 8.39
N GLU A 76 -22.93 -8.59 7.72
CA GLU A 76 -22.30 -9.90 7.62
C GLU A 76 -20.94 -9.81 6.91
N ARG A 77 -20.85 -8.97 5.87
CA ARG A 77 -19.61 -8.75 5.14
C ARG A 77 -18.63 -7.90 5.94
N LEU A 78 -19.14 -6.88 6.65
CA LEU A 78 -18.34 -6.11 7.60
C LEU A 78 -17.77 -7.00 8.72
N ALA A 79 -18.54 -7.95 9.25
CA ALA A 79 -18.07 -8.92 10.23
C ALA A 79 -16.91 -9.76 9.68
N LEU A 80 -16.98 -10.19 8.42
CA LEU A 80 -15.85 -10.87 7.76
C LEU A 80 -14.62 -9.96 7.68
N HIS A 81 -14.77 -8.71 7.25
CA HIS A 81 -13.66 -7.75 7.15
C HIS A 81 -12.97 -7.58 8.50
N GLU A 82 -13.75 -7.34 9.55
CA GLU A 82 -13.23 -7.13 10.90
C GLU A 82 -12.58 -8.40 11.48
N LEU A 83 -13.08 -9.59 11.13
CA LEU A 83 -12.45 -10.86 11.50
C LEU A 83 -11.11 -11.07 10.79
N LEU A 84 -11.03 -10.82 9.48
CA LEU A 84 -9.78 -10.89 8.71
C LEU A 84 -8.68 -10.03 9.35
N ILE A 85 -9.04 -8.82 9.78
CA ILE A 85 -8.15 -7.86 10.42
C ILE A 85 -7.61 -8.41 11.74
N ARG A 86 -8.47 -8.90 12.64
CA ARG A 86 -8.08 -9.41 13.96
C ARG A 86 -7.26 -10.68 13.89
N VAL A 87 -7.62 -11.61 13.01
CA VAL A 87 -6.80 -12.81 12.78
C VAL A 87 -5.42 -12.43 12.27
N THR A 88 -5.32 -11.43 11.40
CA THR A 88 -4.03 -10.96 10.85
C THR A 88 -3.20 -10.20 11.90
N ALA A 89 -3.83 -9.36 12.71
CA ALA A 89 -3.13 -8.42 13.59
C ALA A 89 -2.89 -8.96 15.01
N ASP A 90 -3.72 -9.88 15.50
CA ASP A 90 -3.74 -10.31 16.91
C ASP A 90 -3.50 -11.80 17.14
N LEU A 91 -3.58 -12.64 16.10
CA LEU A 91 -3.35 -14.09 16.23
C LEU A 91 -2.09 -14.53 15.51
N SER A 92 -1.41 -15.51 16.09
CA SER A 92 -0.27 -16.17 15.46
C SER A 92 -0.77 -17.12 14.37
N VAL A 93 -0.28 -16.95 13.14
CA VAL A 93 -0.61 -17.81 12.00
C VAL A 93 0.67 -18.42 11.46
N ALA A 94 0.76 -19.75 11.51
CA ALA A 94 1.92 -20.45 10.96
C ALA A 94 1.98 -20.30 9.44
N ASP A 95 3.15 -19.93 8.93
CA ASP A 95 3.42 -19.75 7.50
C ASP A 95 3.72 -21.06 6.77
N GLY A 96 4.05 -22.13 7.51
CA GLY A 96 4.25 -23.49 7.01
C GLY A 96 5.48 -23.66 6.11
N PRO A 97 5.83 -24.91 5.73
CA PRO A 97 6.97 -25.18 4.87
C PRO A 97 6.77 -24.71 3.41
N ARG A 98 5.52 -24.61 2.94
CA ARG A 98 5.20 -24.22 1.56
C ARG A 98 4.61 -22.83 1.51
N TYR A 99 4.84 -22.13 0.41
CA TYR A 99 4.38 -20.77 0.19
C TYR A 99 2.87 -20.56 0.45
N GLU A 100 2.04 -21.52 0.03
CA GLU A 100 0.59 -21.48 0.16
C GLU A 100 0.06 -21.73 1.58
N ASP A 101 0.88 -22.33 2.45
CA ASP A 101 0.44 -22.82 3.77
C ASP A 101 0.00 -21.67 4.67
N LEU A 102 0.66 -20.51 4.61
CA LEU A 102 0.20 -19.29 5.29
C LEU A 102 -1.27 -18.97 4.96
N GLY A 103 -1.62 -19.01 3.67
CA GLY A 103 -2.99 -18.73 3.24
C GLY A 103 -3.97 -19.83 3.63
N ILE A 104 -3.54 -21.09 3.63
CA ILE A 104 -4.36 -22.24 4.04
C ILE A 104 -4.65 -22.16 5.55
N ASN A 105 -3.62 -22.02 6.37
CA ASN A 105 -3.71 -21.91 7.82
C ASN A 105 -4.53 -20.70 8.24
N PHE A 106 -4.31 -19.55 7.61
CA PHE A 106 -5.10 -18.35 7.83
C PHE A 106 -6.60 -18.59 7.58
N ARG A 107 -6.96 -19.13 6.40
CA ARG A 107 -8.37 -19.43 6.08
C ARG A 107 -8.98 -20.47 7.01
N SER A 108 -8.20 -21.45 7.46
CA SER A 108 -8.66 -22.44 8.43
C SER A 108 -9.04 -21.78 9.77
N ILE A 109 -8.21 -20.87 10.29
CA ILE A 109 -8.49 -20.12 11.51
C ILE A 109 -9.74 -19.24 11.32
N VAL A 110 -9.78 -18.45 10.24
CA VAL A 110 -10.93 -17.58 9.94
C VAL A 110 -12.22 -18.38 9.82
N THR A 111 -12.22 -19.49 9.10
CA THR A 111 -13.40 -20.35 8.91
C THR A 111 -13.88 -20.94 10.23
N ALA A 112 -12.96 -21.41 11.07
CA ALA A 112 -13.30 -21.95 12.38
C ALA A 112 -13.93 -20.89 13.29
N ILE A 113 -13.32 -19.71 13.40
CA ILE A 113 -13.85 -18.61 14.23
C ILE A 113 -15.18 -18.11 13.69
N LEU A 114 -15.28 -17.94 12.36
CA LEU A 114 -16.50 -17.50 11.71
C LEU A 114 -17.64 -18.47 12.02
N ALA A 115 -17.46 -19.78 11.79
CA ALA A 115 -18.51 -20.77 11.96
C ALA A 115 -18.91 -21.00 13.43
N GLN A 116 -17.93 -21.02 14.35
CA GLN A 116 -18.18 -21.44 15.74
C GLN A 116 -18.50 -20.28 16.69
N HIS A 117 -18.03 -19.06 16.37
CA HIS A 117 -18.13 -17.93 17.29
C HIS A 117 -18.89 -16.73 16.71
N VAL A 118 -18.70 -16.41 15.42
CA VAL A 118 -19.33 -15.23 14.81
C VAL A 118 -20.73 -15.53 14.26
N GLN A 119 -20.90 -16.59 13.48
CA GLN A 119 -22.18 -16.96 12.87
C GLN A 119 -23.31 -17.17 13.90
N PRO A 120 -23.09 -17.83 15.06
CA PRO A 120 -24.11 -17.93 16.10
C PRO A 120 -24.56 -16.59 16.69
N GLY A 121 -23.73 -15.54 16.59
CA GLY A 121 -24.01 -14.20 17.07
C GLY A 121 -24.45 -13.21 15.98
N MET A 122 -24.71 -13.68 14.75
CA MET A 122 -24.91 -12.79 13.60
C MET A 122 -26.10 -11.85 13.77
N ASP A 123 -27.20 -12.31 14.36
CA ASP A 123 -28.38 -11.46 14.63
C ASP A 123 -28.04 -10.24 15.48
N ARG A 124 -27.11 -10.39 16.44
CA ARG A 124 -26.64 -9.28 17.28
C ARG A 124 -25.80 -8.29 16.47
N ILE A 125 -24.96 -8.79 15.57
CA ILE A 125 -24.13 -7.98 14.67
C ILE A 125 -25.03 -7.14 13.75
N VAL A 126 -26.04 -7.76 13.13
CA VAL A 126 -27.03 -7.09 12.28
C VAL A 126 -27.78 -6.02 13.08
N ALA A 127 -28.24 -6.34 14.29
CA ALA A 127 -28.94 -5.38 15.14
C ALA A 127 -28.09 -4.15 15.50
N VAL A 128 -26.81 -4.33 15.82
CA VAL A 128 -25.88 -3.23 16.13
C VAL A 128 -25.61 -2.37 14.89
N TYR A 129 -25.49 -2.97 13.72
CA TYR A 129 -25.37 -2.23 12.47
C TYR A 129 -26.62 -1.39 12.20
N ASP A 130 -27.81 -1.99 12.32
CA ASP A 130 -29.08 -1.29 12.07
C ASP A 130 -29.33 -0.15 13.06
N GLU A 131 -28.95 -0.33 14.33
CA GLU A 131 -28.98 0.74 15.32
C GLU A 131 -28.05 1.90 14.93
N SER A 132 -26.84 1.57 14.48
CA SER A 132 -25.86 2.56 14.01
C SER A 132 -26.36 3.32 12.78
N ARG A 133 -26.99 2.61 11.83
CA ARG A 133 -27.60 3.23 10.64
C ARG A 133 -28.74 4.17 11.01
N ARG A 134 -29.62 3.78 11.94
CA ARG A 134 -30.70 4.66 12.44
C ARG A 134 -30.17 5.90 13.15
N GLU A 135 -29.09 5.73 13.92
CA GLU A 135 -28.44 6.84 14.60
C GLU A 135 -27.82 7.83 13.61
N LEU A 136 -27.03 7.34 12.66
CA LEU A 136 -26.41 8.15 11.61
C LEU A 136 -27.45 8.87 10.75
N HIS A 137 -28.53 8.19 10.37
CA HIS A 137 -29.61 8.79 9.57
C HIS A 137 -30.17 10.03 10.26
N ARG A 138 -30.48 9.91 11.56
CA ARG A 138 -31.01 11.02 12.35
C ARG A 138 -30.03 12.20 12.40
N ILE A 139 -28.74 11.93 12.59
CA ILE A 139 -27.69 12.97 12.65
C ILE A 139 -27.56 13.67 11.30
N VAL A 140 -27.51 12.89 10.20
CA VAL A 140 -27.42 13.41 8.83
C VAL A 140 -28.64 14.28 8.49
N GLU A 141 -29.85 13.80 8.77
CA GLU A 141 -31.08 14.58 8.54
C GLU A 141 -31.09 15.89 9.35
N GLN A 142 -30.68 15.84 10.62
CA GLN A 142 -30.59 17.03 11.46
C GLN A 142 -29.56 18.03 10.93
N ALA A 143 -28.38 17.55 10.51
CA ALA A 143 -27.32 18.38 9.93
C ALA A 143 -27.80 19.09 8.66
N LEU A 144 -28.42 18.35 7.74
CA LEU A 144 -28.94 18.88 6.49
C LEU A 144 -30.11 19.84 6.72
N SER A 145 -30.99 19.55 7.68
CA SER A 145 -32.09 20.44 8.07
C SER A 145 -31.57 21.76 8.64
N ARG A 146 -30.52 21.74 9.48
CA ARG A 146 -29.87 22.94 10.00
C ARG A 146 -29.26 23.78 8.86
N ALA A 147 -28.56 23.14 7.93
CA ALA A 147 -28.00 23.80 6.75
C ALA A 147 -29.11 24.47 5.89
N ALA A 148 -30.21 23.76 5.62
CA ALA A 148 -31.32 24.30 4.83
C ALA A 148 -32.00 25.53 5.48
N GLN A 149 -32.10 25.54 6.81
CA GLN A 149 -32.63 26.69 7.56
C GLN A 149 -31.69 27.89 7.48
N ALA A 150 -30.38 27.68 7.60
CA ALA A 150 -29.36 28.72 7.49
C ALA A 150 -29.31 29.35 6.08
N SER A 151 -29.59 28.57 5.02
CA SER A 151 -29.64 29.06 3.62
C SER A 151 -30.95 29.77 3.23
N THR A 152 -31.93 29.93 4.13
CA THR A 152 -33.16 30.65 3.78
C THR A 152 -32.89 32.15 3.80
N PRO A 153 -33.01 32.89 2.67
CA PRO A 153 -32.78 34.33 2.69
C PRO A 153 -33.72 34.99 3.68
N ALA A 154 -33.18 35.77 4.61
CA ALA A 154 -33.97 36.67 5.42
C ALA A 154 -34.84 37.50 4.46
N ARG A 155 -36.18 37.47 4.65
CA ARG A 155 -37.10 38.31 3.87
C ARG A 155 -36.53 39.73 3.88
N PRO A 156 -36.35 40.39 2.73
CA PRO A 156 -35.99 41.79 2.75
C PRO A 156 -37.09 42.52 3.51
N ASP A 157 -36.74 43.14 4.64
CA ASP A 157 -37.62 44.06 5.34
C ASP A 157 -38.02 45.15 4.33
N LEU A 158 -39.24 45.05 3.80
CA LEU A 158 -39.88 46.08 2.99
C LEU A 158 -40.31 47.25 3.89
N HIS A 159 -39.37 47.81 4.64
CA HIS A 159 -39.53 49.06 5.37
C HIS A 159 -38.26 49.90 5.30
N ARG A 160 -37.90 50.33 4.08
CA ARG A 160 -37.24 51.63 3.90
C ARG A 160 -38.15 52.56 3.11
N ARG A 161 -38.62 53.57 3.83
CA ARG A 161 -39.43 54.69 3.37
C ARG A 161 -38.92 55.22 2.02
N ALA A 162 -39.84 55.32 1.06
CA ALA A 162 -39.65 56.03 -0.18
C ALA A 162 -39.25 57.49 0.11
N GLY A 163 -37.99 57.82 -0.18
CA GLY A 163 -37.52 59.20 -0.27
C GLY A 163 -37.66 59.67 -1.71
N LEU A 164 -38.68 60.48 -1.99
CA LEU A 164 -38.80 61.28 -3.19
C LEU A 164 -37.66 62.32 -3.22
N LYS A 165 -36.51 61.97 -3.83
CA LYS A 165 -35.50 62.90 -4.38
C LYS A 165 -34.42 62.07 -5.09
N GLY A 166 -34.59 61.91 -6.40
CA GLY A 166 -33.64 61.19 -7.26
C GLY A 166 -34.18 60.85 -8.64
N LEU A 167 -35.07 61.68 -9.20
CA LEU A 167 -35.19 61.75 -10.65
C LEU A 167 -33.91 62.42 -11.17
N PHE A 168 -33.45 61.98 -12.34
CA PHE A 168 -32.22 62.37 -13.05
C PHE A 168 -30.98 61.54 -12.71
N LEU A 169 -30.82 60.42 -13.42
CA LEU A 169 -29.60 59.97 -14.12
C LEU A 169 -29.88 58.64 -14.86
N ARG A 170 -30.26 58.73 -16.14
CA ARG A 170 -30.37 57.58 -17.07
C ARG A 170 -28.98 57.26 -17.63
N GLY A 171 -28.33 56.24 -17.08
CA GLY A 171 -27.14 55.59 -17.65
C GLY A 171 -27.49 54.33 -18.47
N PRO A 172 -26.62 53.86 -19.38
CA PRO A 172 -26.94 52.80 -20.33
C PRO A 172 -27.12 51.45 -19.63
N ARG A 173 -28.16 50.70 -20.06
CA ARG A 173 -28.47 49.34 -19.61
C ARG A 173 -27.26 48.42 -19.82
N ARG A 174 -26.57 48.09 -18.73
CA ARG A 174 -25.70 46.90 -18.67
C ARG A 174 -26.57 45.68 -18.96
N ARG A 175 -26.17 44.88 -19.96
CA ARG A 175 -26.69 43.52 -20.17
C ARG A 175 -26.61 42.80 -18.83
N ALA A 176 -27.74 42.32 -18.33
CA ALA A 176 -27.76 41.41 -17.21
C ALA A 176 -26.97 40.18 -17.62
N THR A 177 -25.83 39.95 -16.96
CA THR A 177 -25.23 38.63 -16.83
C THR A 177 -26.34 37.69 -16.34
N PRO A 178 -26.43 36.44 -16.84
CA PRO A 178 -27.37 35.49 -16.26
C PRO A 178 -27.05 35.41 -14.76
N VAL A 179 -28.06 35.74 -13.95
CA VAL A 179 -28.02 35.54 -12.52
C VAL A 179 -27.86 34.03 -12.35
N GLN A 180 -26.65 33.58 -12.00
CA GLN A 180 -26.54 32.32 -11.28
C GLN A 180 -27.34 32.53 -10.00
N ASP A 181 -28.38 31.73 -9.79
CA ASP A 181 -29.05 31.62 -8.50
C ASP A 181 -28.01 31.13 -7.50
N ASP A 182 -27.31 32.10 -6.89
CA ASP A 182 -26.39 31.89 -5.79
C ASP A 182 -27.24 31.75 -4.52
N ASP A 183 -27.66 30.52 -4.24
CA ASP A 183 -28.48 30.12 -3.09
C ASP A 183 -27.74 30.26 -1.73
N GLY A 184 -26.65 31.02 -1.66
CA GLY A 184 -26.17 31.64 -0.43
C GLY A 184 -25.26 30.80 0.47
N LEU A 185 -24.98 29.53 0.16
CA LEU A 185 -23.92 28.73 0.80
C LEU A 185 -23.28 27.78 -0.24
N SER A 186 -21.98 27.93 -0.46
CA SER A 186 -21.20 27.01 -1.31
C SER A 186 -21.07 25.64 -0.62
N TYR A 187 -21.20 24.53 -1.34
CA TYR A 187 -20.95 23.18 -0.78
C TYR A 187 -19.58 23.06 -0.08
N LEU A 188 -18.59 23.84 -0.53
CA LEU A 188 -17.28 23.89 0.11
C LEU A 188 -17.34 24.52 1.51
N GLN A 189 -18.14 25.57 1.71
CA GLN A 189 -18.32 26.20 3.02
C GLN A 189 -19.00 25.23 4.00
N LEU A 190 -20.07 24.55 3.56
CA LEU A 190 -20.72 23.52 4.37
C LEU A 190 -19.78 22.37 4.70
N ALA A 191 -18.95 21.95 3.74
CA ALA A 191 -17.97 20.90 3.98
C ALA A 191 -16.91 21.32 5.03
N ASP A 192 -16.45 22.57 4.98
CA ASP A 192 -15.49 23.10 5.96
C ASP A 192 -16.12 23.27 7.36
N GLU A 193 -17.41 23.58 7.44
CA GLU A 193 -18.17 23.62 8.69
C GLU A 193 -18.34 22.22 9.29
N TRP A 194 -18.73 21.24 8.46
CA TRP A 194 -18.87 19.86 8.90
C TRP A 194 -17.54 19.23 9.29
N ASP A 195 -16.43 19.55 8.65
CA ASP A 195 -15.10 19.11 9.12
C ASP A 195 -14.81 19.64 10.53
N LYS A 196 -15.13 20.90 10.82
CA LYS A 196 -14.97 21.46 12.17
C LYS A 196 -15.88 20.78 13.19
N GLU A 197 -17.14 20.51 12.83
CA GLU A 197 -18.07 19.76 13.71
C GLU A 197 -17.57 18.33 13.93
N ALA A 198 -16.98 17.69 12.91
CA ALA A 198 -16.40 16.36 13.02
C ALA A 198 -15.17 16.33 13.94
N ASP A 199 -14.26 17.30 13.81
CA ASP A 199 -13.07 17.40 14.66
C ASP A 199 -13.45 17.70 16.11
N ALA A 200 -14.45 18.58 16.33
CA ALA A 200 -14.97 18.86 17.66
C ALA A 200 -15.60 17.61 18.32
N ALA A 201 -16.37 16.83 17.56
CA ALA A 201 -16.94 15.58 18.04
C ALA A 201 -15.87 14.51 18.34
N ALA A 202 -14.83 14.41 17.50
CA ALA A 202 -13.73 13.46 17.70
C ALA A 202 -12.82 13.83 18.88
N GLY A 203 -12.59 15.13 19.10
CA GLY A 203 -11.74 15.66 20.18
C GLY A 203 -12.29 15.42 21.60
N ALA A 204 -13.56 15.01 21.73
CA ALA A 204 -14.16 14.62 23.00
C ALA A 204 -13.65 13.27 23.55
N GLY A 205 -12.72 12.61 22.86
CA GLY A 205 -12.03 11.42 23.37
C GLY A 205 -12.82 10.11 23.23
N THR A 206 -13.88 10.08 22.42
CA THR A 206 -14.69 8.88 22.17
C THR A 206 -14.42 8.35 20.75
N PRO A 207 -13.57 7.32 20.58
CA PRO A 207 -13.43 6.64 19.30
C PRO A 207 -14.78 6.06 18.85
N GLY A 208 -15.18 6.32 17.60
CA GLY A 208 -16.46 5.83 17.07
C GLY A 208 -17.66 6.70 17.45
N ASP A 209 -17.45 8.00 17.64
CA ASP A 209 -18.53 8.97 17.75
C ASP A 209 -19.34 9.06 16.44
N ALA A 210 -20.66 8.94 16.53
CA ALA A 210 -21.55 8.92 15.38
C ALA A 210 -21.66 10.29 14.69
N HIS A 211 -21.51 11.40 15.42
CA HIS A 211 -21.50 12.73 14.84
C HIS A 211 -20.24 12.95 14.02
N ALA A 212 -19.08 12.56 14.55
CA ALA A 212 -17.82 12.66 13.81
C ALA A 212 -17.88 11.91 12.47
N ALA A 213 -18.39 10.67 12.48
CA ALA A 213 -18.54 9.88 11.25
C ALA A 213 -19.53 10.51 10.26
N ALA A 214 -20.70 10.94 10.73
CA ALA A 214 -21.72 11.58 9.90
C ALA A 214 -21.22 12.87 9.24
N TYR A 215 -20.58 13.76 10.00
CA TYR A 215 -20.09 15.03 9.49
C TYR A 215 -18.92 14.87 8.51
N ARG A 216 -17.98 13.94 8.75
CA ARG A 216 -16.92 13.64 7.76
C ARG A 216 -17.50 13.13 6.45
N ALA A 217 -18.47 12.22 6.52
CA ALA A 217 -19.12 11.69 5.33
C ALA A 217 -19.86 12.79 4.56
N LEU A 218 -20.60 13.64 5.26
CA LEU A 218 -21.27 14.80 4.68
C LEU A 218 -20.27 15.77 4.01
N ALA A 219 -19.16 16.08 4.68
CA ALA A 219 -18.12 16.95 4.15
C ALA A 219 -17.44 16.36 2.90
N ARG A 220 -17.15 15.06 2.92
CA ARG A 220 -16.59 14.32 1.76
C ARG A 220 -17.53 14.39 0.55
N VAL A 221 -18.82 14.12 0.77
CA VAL A 221 -19.83 14.12 -0.31
C VAL A 221 -20.05 15.53 -0.85
N SER A 222 -20.18 16.54 0.01
CA SER A 222 -20.32 17.94 -0.42
C SER A 222 -19.18 18.41 -1.32
N ARG A 223 -17.94 18.05 -0.98
CA ARG A 223 -16.78 18.35 -1.85
C ARG A 223 -16.83 17.61 -3.18
N ALA A 224 -17.35 16.38 -3.19
CA ALA A 224 -17.43 15.57 -4.41
C ALA A 224 -18.48 16.09 -5.40
N ILE A 225 -19.63 16.54 -4.90
CA ILE A 225 -20.72 17.07 -5.73
C ILE A 225 -20.53 18.54 -6.13
N TYR A 226 -19.61 19.25 -5.48
CA TYR A 226 -19.30 20.64 -5.80
C TYR A 226 -18.91 20.80 -7.28
N GLY A 227 -19.61 21.71 -7.98
CA GLY A 227 -19.39 22.01 -9.39
C GLY A 227 -19.92 20.96 -10.36
N LYS A 228 -20.51 19.85 -9.88
CA LYS A 228 -21.11 18.78 -10.71
C LYS A 228 -22.62 18.76 -10.63
N VAL A 229 -23.16 19.05 -9.45
CA VAL A 229 -24.60 19.11 -9.20
C VAL A 229 -25.00 20.57 -8.98
N GLY A 230 -26.24 20.91 -9.35
CA GLY A 230 -26.81 22.25 -9.22
C GLY A 230 -27.06 22.67 -7.75
N SER A 231 -28.15 23.40 -7.50
CA SER A 231 -28.49 23.92 -6.17
C SER A 231 -28.42 22.85 -5.06
N TRP A 232 -27.92 23.26 -3.89
CA TRP A 232 -27.90 22.48 -2.66
C TRP A 232 -29.25 21.81 -2.34
N ARG A 233 -30.36 22.47 -2.65
CA ARG A 233 -31.71 21.98 -2.34
C ARG A 233 -32.10 20.74 -3.15
N THR A 234 -31.62 20.62 -4.38
CA THR A 234 -31.89 19.45 -5.24
C THR A 234 -30.92 18.31 -5.00
N ALA A 235 -29.75 18.57 -4.42
CA ALA A 235 -28.74 17.55 -4.13
C ALA A 235 -28.78 17.00 -2.70
N SER A 236 -29.56 17.61 -1.79
CA SER A 236 -29.53 17.28 -0.35
C SER A 236 -29.94 15.83 -0.04
N GLU A 237 -30.97 15.31 -0.72
CA GLU A 237 -31.40 13.91 -0.57
C GLU A 237 -30.35 12.92 -1.08
N LEU A 238 -29.74 13.22 -2.23
CA LEU A 238 -28.63 12.45 -2.78
C LEU A 238 -27.44 12.47 -1.82
N ALA A 239 -27.07 13.65 -1.32
CA ALA A 239 -26.00 13.83 -0.38
C ALA A 239 -26.26 13.08 0.93
N ALA A 240 -27.49 13.10 1.44
CA ALA A 240 -27.91 12.36 2.62
C ALA A 240 -27.72 10.85 2.43
N SER A 241 -28.20 10.30 1.31
CA SER A 241 -28.10 8.87 1.01
C SER A 241 -26.64 8.42 0.93
N VAL A 242 -25.81 9.14 0.17
CA VAL A 242 -24.40 8.76 -0.02
C VAL A 242 -23.60 8.95 1.26
N ALA A 243 -23.82 10.05 2.00
CA ALA A 243 -23.14 10.28 3.27
C ALA A 243 -23.53 9.24 4.33
N LEU A 244 -24.79 8.82 4.38
CA LEU A 244 -25.24 7.76 5.27
C LEU A 244 -24.52 6.44 4.98
N ASP A 245 -24.45 6.05 3.71
CA ASP A 245 -23.80 4.79 3.31
C ASP A 245 -22.28 4.82 3.59
N LEU A 246 -21.61 5.94 3.30
CA LEU A 246 -20.21 6.16 3.68
C LEU A 246 -19.99 6.05 5.19
N ALA A 247 -20.82 6.72 5.99
CA ALA A 247 -20.72 6.69 7.44
C ALA A 247 -21.04 5.30 8.01
N CYS A 248 -21.96 4.53 7.40
CA CYS A 248 -22.26 3.15 7.78
C CYS A 248 -21.06 2.24 7.57
N ASN A 249 -20.34 2.38 6.45
CA ASN A 249 -19.12 1.61 6.21
C ASN A 249 -18.00 1.90 7.21
N GLU A 250 -17.96 3.11 7.77
CA GLU A 250 -16.95 3.53 8.76
C GLU A 250 -17.37 3.14 10.18
N LEU A 251 -18.46 3.74 10.69
CA LEU A 251 -18.94 3.55 12.07
C LEU A 251 -19.52 2.15 12.28
N GLY A 252 -20.31 1.67 11.31
CA GLY A 252 -20.90 0.33 11.37
C GLY A 252 -19.80 -0.73 11.43
N ALA A 253 -18.76 -0.60 10.60
CA ALA A 253 -17.61 -1.51 10.67
C ALA A 253 -16.89 -1.45 12.02
N GLN A 254 -16.70 -0.26 12.59
CA GLN A 254 -16.05 -0.11 13.90
C GLN A 254 -16.85 -0.78 15.03
N ARG A 255 -18.17 -0.55 15.08
CA ARG A 255 -19.05 -1.15 16.11
C ARG A 255 -19.22 -2.65 15.92
N VAL A 256 -19.34 -3.12 14.67
CA VAL A 256 -19.28 -4.56 14.36
C VAL A 256 -17.94 -5.13 14.83
N GLY A 257 -16.84 -4.44 14.57
CA GLY A 257 -15.50 -4.83 14.99
C GLY A 257 -15.39 -5.05 16.51
N GLN A 258 -16.02 -4.21 17.33
CA GLN A 258 -16.03 -4.39 18.79
C GLN A 258 -16.67 -5.73 19.20
N LEU A 259 -17.76 -6.15 18.54
CA LEU A 259 -18.35 -7.48 18.76
C LEU A 259 -17.43 -8.60 18.25
N ILE A 260 -16.77 -8.40 17.11
CA ILE A 260 -15.80 -9.38 16.59
C ILE A 260 -14.62 -9.54 17.55
N ASP A 261 -14.17 -8.48 18.22
CA ASP A 261 -13.14 -8.59 19.26
C ASP A 261 -13.58 -9.56 20.36
N GLU A 262 -14.81 -9.46 20.86
CA GLU A 262 -15.35 -10.37 21.87
C GLU A 262 -15.37 -11.82 21.37
N HIS A 263 -15.81 -12.05 20.13
CA HIS A 263 -15.84 -13.38 19.52
C HIS A 263 -14.44 -13.97 19.33
N VAL A 264 -13.46 -13.17 18.91
CA VAL A 264 -12.06 -13.61 18.76
C VAL A 264 -11.45 -13.94 20.11
N GLN A 265 -11.69 -13.13 21.14
CA GLN A 265 -11.21 -13.44 22.50
C GLN A 265 -11.83 -14.73 23.03
N GLU A 266 -13.10 -14.98 22.75
CA GLU A 266 -13.74 -16.24 23.13
C GLU A 266 -13.16 -17.44 22.37
N ALA A 267 -12.88 -17.27 21.09
CA ALA A 267 -12.20 -18.27 20.28
C ALA A 267 -10.80 -18.57 20.83
N VAL A 268 -10.04 -17.57 21.26
CA VAL A 268 -8.73 -17.78 21.91
C VAL A 268 -8.89 -18.58 23.20
N ARG A 269 -9.87 -18.24 24.05
CA ARG A 269 -10.11 -18.95 25.32
C ARG A 269 -10.54 -20.40 25.14
N ARG A 270 -11.36 -20.72 24.14
CA ARG A 270 -11.95 -22.07 23.95
C ARG A 270 -11.29 -22.91 22.85
N GLY A 271 -10.72 -22.27 21.84
CA GLY A 271 -10.35 -22.88 20.56
C GLY A 271 -8.85 -23.09 20.34
N GLY A 272 -8.01 -22.79 21.34
CA GLY A 272 -6.56 -23.03 21.27
C GLY A 272 -5.80 -22.12 20.30
N PHE A 273 -6.42 -21.04 19.80
CA PHE A 273 -5.74 -20.05 18.98
C PHE A 273 -4.76 -19.24 19.83
N ARG A 274 -3.54 -19.05 19.33
CA ARG A 274 -2.50 -18.34 20.06
C ARG A 274 -2.57 -16.82 19.80
N PRO A 275 -2.79 -15.98 20.83
CA PRO A 275 -2.71 -14.54 20.67
C PRO A 275 -1.24 -14.08 20.53
N LEU A 276 -1.03 -13.01 19.78
CA LEU A 276 0.28 -12.38 19.62
C LEU A 276 0.63 -11.54 20.86
N PRO A 277 1.85 -11.68 21.41
CA PRO A 277 2.25 -10.93 22.59
C PRO A 277 2.56 -9.47 22.27
N GLN A 278 2.26 -8.58 23.21
CA GLN A 278 2.73 -7.20 23.19
C GLN A 278 4.27 -7.17 23.25
N ARG A 279 4.89 -6.29 22.47
CA ARG A 279 6.34 -6.15 22.34
C ARG A 279 6.76 -4.68 22.41
N ASN A 280 7.74 -4.41 23.27
CA ASN A 280 8.43 -3.12 23.37
C ASN A 280 9.91 -3.39 23.71
N PRO A 281 10.87 -3.14 22.80
CA PRO A 281 10.66 -2.59 21.46
C PRO A 281 9.97 -3.58 20.50
N ALA A 282 9.08 -3.08 19.65
CA ALA A 282 8.53 -3.81 18.53
C ALA A 282 9.54 -3.78 17.35
N VAL A 283 9.86 -4.99 16.85
CA VAL A 283 10.63 -5.20 15.62
C VAL A 283 9.69 -5.25 14.43
N VAL A 284 10.02 -4.52 13.37
CA VAL A 284 9.31 -4.55 12.10
C VAL A 284 10.25 -5.03 11.00
N MET A 285 9.81 -6.01 10.22
CA MET A 285 10.45 -6.42 8.98
C MET A 285 9.52 -6.06 7.82
N ASN A 286 9.99 -5.29 6.85
CA ASN A 286 9.17 -4.79 5.76
C ASN A 286 9.87 -5.04 4.42
N THR A 287 9.26 -5.89 3.60
CA THR A 287 9.77 -6.19 2.26
C THR A 287 9.04 -5.36 1.21
N LYS A 288 9.80 -4.61 0.44
CA LYS A 288 9.37 -3.74 -0.66
C LYS A 288 9.90 -4.28 -1.97
N GLY A 289 9.08 -4.25 -3.00
CA GLY A 289 9.41 -4.83 -4.31
C GLY A 289 8.19 -4.91 -5.22
N PRO A 290 8.36 -4.86 -6.54
CA PRO A 290 7.30 -5.11 -7.51
C PRO A 290 6.56 -6.43 -7.27
N SER A 291 5.39 -6.59 -7.90
CA SER A 291 4.75 -7.91 -7.98
C SER A 291 5.73 -8.93 -8.59
N ALA A 292 5.72 -10.17 -8.11
CA ALA A 292 6.61 -11.25 -8.57
C ALA A 292 8.14 -11.08 -8.32
N SER A 293 8.57 -10.05 -7.57
CA SER A 293 10.00 -9.82 -7.27
C SER A 293 10.64 -10.79 -6.27
N GLY A 294 9.94 -11.85 -5.82
CA GLY A 294 10.45 -12.79 -4.81
C GLY A 294 10.37 -12.31 -3.36
N LYS A 295 9.42 -11.42 -3.01
CA LYS A 295 9.27 -10.95 -1.61
C LYS A 295 9.02 -12.09 -0.62
N SER A 296 8.10 -12.99 -0.97
CA SER A 296 7.73 -14.11 -0.10
C SER A 296 8.78 -15.23 -0.08
N THR A 297 9.68 -15.31 -1.06
CA THR A 297 10.81 -16.27 -1.05
C THR A 297 11.92 -15.85 -0.08
N LEU A 298 11.88 -14.62 0.46
CA LEU A 298 12.75 -14.19 1.55
C LEU A 298 12.38 -14.77 2.91
N ARG A 299 11.20 -15.36 3.06
CA ARG A 299 10.66 -15.76 4.38
C ARG A 299 11.61 -16.64 5.20
N PRO A 300 12.28 -17.66 4.63
CA PRO A 300 13.29 -18.43 5.37
C PRO A 300 14.47 -17.57 5.88
N LEU A 301 14.93 -16.61 5.09
CA LEU A 301 16.00 -15.68 5.47
C LEU A 301 15.54 -14.72 6.58
N GLN A 302 14.28 -14.28 6.53
CA GLN A 302 13.67 -13.46 7.56
C GLN A 302 13.49 -14.22 8.87
N HIS A 303 13.16 -15.52 8.80
CA HIS A 303 13.13 -16.40 9.97
C HIS A 303 14.51 -16.47 10.63
N ALA A 304 15.55 -16.75 9.84
CA ALA A 304 16.94 -16.76 10.33
C ALA A 304 17.38 -15.39 10.89
N LEU A 305 16.90 -14.27 10.31
CA LEU A 305 17.13 -12.96 10.88
C LEU A 305 16.42 -12.78 12.22
N ALA A 306 15.16 -13.21 12.34
CA ALA A 306 14.38 -13.10 13.58
C ALA A 306 15.12 -13.79 14.74
N GLU A 307 15.63 -15.01 14.52
CA GLU A 307 16.47 -15.73 15.47
C GLU A 307 17.74 -14.95 15.83
N ARG A 308 18.47 -14.45 14.82
CA ARG A 308 19.70 -13.67 15.03
C ARG A 308 19.47 -12.40 15.85
N VAL A 309 18.27 -11.80 15.80
CA VAL A 309 17.93 -10.57 16.54
C VAL A 309 17.17 -10.85 17.84
N GLY A 310 17.01 -12.13 18.21
CA GLY A 310 16.35 -12.54 19.44
C GLY A 310 14.83 -12.36 19.44
N ALA A 311 14.20 -12.30 18.27
CA ALA A 311 12.76 -12.20 18.12
C ALA A 311 12.17 -13.56 17.72
N ALA A 312 11.22 -14.08 18.51
CA ALA A 312 10.55 -15.33 18.16
C ALA A 312 9.65 -15.14 16.94
N TRP A 313 9.83 -15.95 15.90
CA TRP A 313 9.08 -15.86 14.64
C TRP A 313 7.56 -15.87 14.85
N SER A 314 7.10 -16.71 15.76
CA SER A 314 5.68 -16.86 16.09
C SER A 314 5.01 -15.62 16.72
N ASP A 315 5.81 -14.61 17.07
CA ASP A 315 5.33 -13.36 17.68
C ASP A 315 5.15 -12.24 16.64
N PHE A 316 5.47 -12.51 15.36
CA PHE A 316 5.23 -11.59 14.27
C PHE A 316 3.77 -11.70 13.81
N ALA A 317 3.10 -10.55 13.68
CA ALA A 317 1.91 -10.43 12.85
C ALA A 317 2.36 -10.41 11.37
N LEU A 318 1.98 -11.44 10.61
CA LEU A 318 2.31 -11.56 9.19
C LEU A 318 1.26 -10.80 8.36
N ILE A 319 1.56 -9.54 8.05
CA ILE A 319 0.69 -8.67 7.27
C ILE A 319 0.91 -8.92 5.77
N SER A 320 0.08 -9.78 5.17
CA SER A 320 0.06 -10.05 3.73
C SER A 320 -1.38 -10.09 3.20
N PRO A 321 -1.97 -8.92 2.83
CA PRO A 321 -3.39 -8.83 2.47
C PRO A 321 -3.84 -9.77 1.34
N ASP A 322 -2.93 -10.11 0.42
CA ASP A 322 -3.21 -11.06 -0.68
C ASP A 322 -3.74 -12.43 -0.20
N ILE A 323 -3.48 -12.84 1.04
CA ILE A 323 -4.01 -14.10 1.59
C ILE A 323 -5.52 -14.04 1.84
N TRP A 324 -6.11 -12.85 1.95
CA TRP A 324 -7.54 -12.66 2.16
C TRP A 324 -8.38 -12.93 0.90
N ARG A 325 -7.81 -12.81 -0.30
CA ARG A 325 -8.57 -12.87 -1.56
C ARG A 325 -9.42 -14.14 -1.71
N LYS A 326 -8.84 -15.31 -1.41
CA LYS A 326 -9.56 -16.61 -1.46
C LYS A 326 -10.59 -16.78 -0.32
N GLN A 327 -10.58 -15.90 0.67
CA GLN A 327 -11.64 -15.82 1.69
C GLN A 327 -12.75 -14.85 1.26
N LEU A 328 -12.42 -13.83 0.45
CA LEU A 328 -13.38 -12.85 -0.06
C LEU A 328 -14.20 -13.39 -1.25
N LEU A 329 -13.58 -14.20 -2.11
CA LEU A 329 -14.19 -14.79 -3.29
C LEU A 329 -13.67 -16.20 -3.50
N ASP A 330 -14.58 -17.12 -3.78
CA ASP A 330 -14.22 -18.41 -4.32
C ASP A 330 -13.95 -18.29 -5.82
N TYR A 331 -12.72 -18.60 -6.27
CA TYR A 331 -12.44 -18.53 -7.71
C TYR A 331 -13.03 -19.72 -8.47
N GLY A 332 -13.39 -20.81 -7.79
CA GLY A 332 -14.00 -21.99 -8.40
C GLY A 332 -15.40 -21.69 -8.93
N SER A 333 -16.13 -20.80 -8.27
CA SER A 333 -17.45 -20.32 -8.73
C SER A 333 -17.39 -19.45 -9.99
N LEU A 334 -16.20 -19.05 -10.46
CA LEU A 334 -16.05 -18.19 -11.64
C LEU A 334 -15.98 -18.96 -12.97
N GLY A 335 -15.86 -20.28 -12.95
CA GLY A 335 -15.73 -21.09 -14.16
C GLY A 335 -14.55 -20.62 -15.04
N ASP A 336 -14.81 -20.39 -16.33
CA ASP A 336 -13.80 -19.96 -17.30
C ASP A 336 -13.15 -18.60 -16.96
N ASP A 337 -13.81 -17.79 -16.12
CA ASP A 337 -13.33 -16.46 -15.70
C ASP A 337 -12.46 -16.49 -14.43
N TYR A 338 -12.07 -17.67 -13.93
CA TYR A 338 -11.28 -17.83 -12.69
C TYR A 338 -10.01 -16.98 -12.64
N ARG A 339 -9.41 -16.68 -13.80
CA ARG A 339 -8.20 -15.85 -13.92
C ARG A 339 -8.40 -14.41 -13.46
N TYR A 340 -9.64 -13.91 -13.51
CA TYR A 340 -10.00 -12.58 -13.03
C TYR A 340 -10.28 -12.53 -11.52
N GLY A 341 -10.22 -13.65 -10.78
CA GLY A 341 -10.55 -13.68 -9.36
C GLY A 341 -9.74 -12.69 -8.49
N ALA A 342 -8.48 -12.44 -8.85
CA ALA A 342 -7.70 -11.39 -8.19
C ALA A 342 -8.29 -10.00 -8.47
N MET A 343 -8.59 -9.69 -9.73
CA MET A 343 -9.16 -8.40 -10.12
C MET A 343 -10.53 -8.14 -9.47
N LEU A 344 -11.37 -9.17 -9.41
CA LEU A 344 -12.71 -9.13 -8.81
C LEU A 344 -12.71 -8.88 -7.30
N THR A 345 -11.57 -9.02 -6.63
CA THR A 345 -11.43 -8.80 -5.18
C THR A 345 -10.60 -7.57 -4.83
N SER A 346 -10.01 -6.88 -5.82
CA SER A 346 -9.00 -5.85 -5.58
C SER A 346 -9.53 -4.62 -4.83
N GLU A 347 -10.70 -4.12 -5.20
CA GLU A 347 -11.31 -2.94 -4.55
C GLU A 347 -11.64 -3.23 -3.08
N GLU A 348 -12.28 -4.36 -2.82
CA GLU A 348 -12.60 -4.77 -1.45
C GLU A 348 -11.34 -5.04 -0.62
N LEU A 349 -10.32 -5.67 -1.23
CA LEU A 349 -9.04 -5.89 -0.55
C LEU A 349 -8.42 -4.57 -0.08
N ALA A 350 -8.46 -3.53 -0.93
CA ALA A 350 -7.95 -2.21 -0.57
C ALA A 350 -8.73 -1.60 0.61
N ILE A 351 -10.05 -1.79 0.65
CA ILE A 351 -10.91 -1.34 1.76
C ILE A 351 -10.54 -2.07 3.06
N VAL A 352 -10.42 -3.40 3.05
CA VAL A 352 -10.05 -4.19 4.25
C VAL A 352 -8.64 -3.82 4.72
N ASP A 353 -7.70 -3.60 3.80
CA ASP A 353 -6.32 -3.23 4.15
C ASP A 353 -6.26 -1.81 4.76
N HIS A 354 -7.10 -0.88 4.31
CA HIS A 354 -7.23 0.44 4.95
C HIS A 354 -7.80 0.32 6.38
N LYS A 355 -8.79 -0.55 6.58
CA LYS A 355 -9.33 -0.83 7.92
C LYS A 355 -8.29 -1.46 8.84
N LEU A 356 -7.45 -2.37 8.32
CA LEU A 356 -6.31 -2.92 9.06
C LEU A 356 -5.37 -1.81 9.54
N ASP A 357 -5.07 -0.80 8.73
CA ASP A 357 -4.18 0.28 9.15
C ASP A 357 -4.74 1.06 10.33
N ARG A 358 -6.03 1.43 10.27
CA ARG A 358 -6.71 2.11 11.39
C ARG A 358 -6.70 1.26 12.65
N TYR A 359 -6.93 -0.05 12.51
CA TYR A 359 -6.90 -0.99 13.62
C TYR A 359 -5.51 -1.07 14.27
N VAL A 360 -4.45 -1.24 13.47
CA VAL A 360 -3.07 -1.31 13.97
C VAL A 360 -2.65 0.03 14.59
N GLN A 361 -3.11 1.15 14.05
CA GLN A 361 -2.89 2.46 14.67
C GLN A 361 -3.54 2.56 16.05
N ALA A 362 -4.83 2.23 16.19
CA ALA A 362 -5.51 2.24 17.48
C ALA A 362 -4.85 1.27 18.48
N LYS A 363 -4.42 0.09 17.99
CA LYS A 363 -3.63 -0.88 18.77
C LYS A 363 -2.30 -0.28 19.26
N ALA A 364 -1.62 0.52 18.43
CA ALA A 364 -0.38 1.18 18.78
C ALA A 364 -0.56 2.29 19.84
N GLU A 365 -1.61 3.10 19.69
CA GLU A 365 -1.97 4.17 20.64
C GLU A 365 -2.27 3.60 22.04
N GLN A 366 -2.77 2.37 22.10
CA GLN A 366 -2.99 1.62 23.35
C GLN A 366 -1.74 0.91 23.87
N GLY A 367 -0.58 1.09 23.22
CA GLY A 367 0.69 0.45 23.60
C GLY A 367 0.76 -1.05 23.30
N ARG A 368 -0.22 -1.64 22.61
CA ARG A 368 -0.36 -3.09 22.42
C ARG A 368 0.36 -3.62 21.18
N MET A 369 1.40 -2.95 20.70
CA MET A 369 2.10 -3.35 19.47
C MET A 369 2.73 -4.74 19.57
N THR A 370 2.70 -5.48 18.47
CA THR A 370 3.38 -6.76 18.29
C THR A 370 4.60 -6.56 17.37
N HIS A 371 5.42 -7.59 17.17
CA HIS A 371 6.32 -7.59 16.02
C HIS A 371 5.49 -7.63 14.73
N LEU A 372 5.99 -7.02 13.65
CA LEU A 372 5.30 -7.00 12.36
C LEU A 372 6.21 -7.51 11.24
N LEU A 373 5.70 -8.45 10.43
CA LEU A 373 6.28 -8.80 9.15
C LEU A 373 5.34 -8.31 8.06
N MET A 374 5.80 -7.41 7.21
CA MET A 374 4.98 -6.79 6.18
C MET A 374 5.44 -7.24 4.79
N ASP A 375 4.56 -7.94 4.09
CA ASP A 375 4.67 -8.29 2.67
C ASP A 375 3.45 -7.74 1.93
N ARG A 376 3.36 -6.40 1.89
CA ARG A 376 2.27 -5.67 1.25
C ARG A 376 2.80 -4.67 0.23
N PHE A 377 2.24 -4.73 -0.97
CA PHE A 377 2.39 -3.72 -2.01
C PHE A 377 1.10 -2.92 -2.08
N ARG A 378 1.19 -1.59 -1.95
CA ARG A 378 0.04 -0.69 -2.12
C ARG A 378 0.33 0.25 -3.27
N PHE A 379 -0.62 0.37 -4.18
CA PHE A 379 -0.64 1.50 -5.12
C PHE A 379 -0.68 2.81 -4.34
N GLY A 380 0.13 3.79 -4.76
CA GLY A 380 0.33 5.03 -4.05
C GLY A 380 1.24 4.92 -2.82
N SER A 381 1.66 3.71 -2.39
CA SER A 381 2.62 3.58 -1.28
C SER A 381 4.07 3.94 -1.63
N PHE A 382 4.23 4.52 -2.81
CA PHE A 382 5.47 5.00 -3.41
C PHE A 382 5.32 6.43 -3.99
N LEU A 383 4.09 6.83 -4.35
CA LEU A 383 3.76 8.15 -4.88
C LEU A 383 3.41 9.09 -3.74
N PHE A 384 4.39 9.86 -3.28
CA PHE A 384 4.19 10.75 -2.15
C PHE A 384 4.92 12.08 -2.30
N GLN A 385 4.18 13.18 -2.19
CA GLN A 385 4.71 14.54 -2.31
C GLN A 385 4.78 15.31 -0.98
N SER A 386 4.66 14.67 0.20
CA SER A 386 4.77 15.40 1.48
C SER A 386 5.52 14.65 2.59
N GLU A 387 6.08 15.38 3.56
CA GLU A 387 6.82 14.82 4.70
C GLU A 387 5.93 14.05 5.71
N ARG A 388 4.59 14.16 5.61
CA ARG A 388 3.60 13.47 6.47
C ARG A 388 3.45 11.97 6.20
N VAL A 389 4.28 11.40 5.32
CA VAL A 389 4.17 10.03 4.78
C VAL A 389 4.66 8.98 5.75
N SER A 390 5.68 9.31 6.54
CA SER A 390 6.18 8.42 7.60
C SER A 390 5.07 8.07 8.59
N ASP A 391 4.10 8.97 8.74
CA ASP A 391 3.03 8.91 9.73
C ASP A 391 1.87 8.02 9.28
N GLN A 392 1.90 7.51 8.05
CA GLN A 392 0.87 6.60 7.52
C GLN A 392 1.35 5.15 7.42
N LEU A 393 2.66 4.91 7.36
CA LEU A 393 3.22 3.55 7.25
C LEU A 393 3.20 2.81 8.59
N LEU A 394 2.71 1.58 8.64
CA LEU A 394 2.70 0.77 9.87
C LEU A 394 4.09 0.53 10.47
N SER A 395 5.14 0.61 9.63
CA SER A 395 6.52 0.53 10.10
C SER A 395 6.87 1.58 11.16
N ARG A 396 6.17 2.72 11.21
CA ARG A 396 6.38 3.78 12.22
C ARG A 396 6.17 3.32 13.65
N PHE A 397 5.39 2.27 13.85
CA PHE A 397 5.11 1.71 15.17
C PHE A 397 6.24 0.81 15.68
N GLY A 398 7.23 0.49 14.84
CA GLY A 398 8.46 -0.17 15.26
C GLY A 398 9.48 0.80 15.86
N GLN A 399 10.31 0.26 16.76
CA GLN A 399 11.52 0.92 17.27
C GLN A 399 12.77 0.42 16.54
N VAL A 400 12.74 -0.83 16.09
CA VAL A 400 13.78 -1.43 15.22
C VAL A 400 13.10 -1.88 13.93
N ILE A 401 13.56 -1.36 12.80
CA ILE A 401 12.93 -1.59 11.50
C ILE A 401 13.97 -2.13 10.53
N TYR A 402 13.63 -3.23 9.88
CA TYR A 402 14.40 -3.85 8.80
C TYR A 402 13.65 -3.68 7.49
N PHE A 403 14.17 -2.86 6.58
CA PHE A 403 13.67 -2.74 5.22
C PHE A 403 14.45 -3.64 4.25
N PHE A 404 13.72 -4.39 3.43
CA PHE A 404 14.31 -5.18 2.35
C PHE A 404 13.73 -4.70 1.02
N PHE A 405 14.58 -4.25 0.10
CA PHE A 405 14.20 -3.72 -1.20
C PHE A 405 14.61 -4.69 -2.30
N MET A 406 13.65 -5.39 -2.87
CA MET A 406 13.87 -6.36 -3.94
C MET A 406 14.04 -5.65 -5.28
N ILE A 407 15.17 -5.90 -5.92
CA ILE A 407 15.49 -5.48 -7.28
C ILE A 407 15.46 -6.74 -8.15
N THR A 408 14.64 -6.72 -9.19
CA THR A 408 14.44 -7.84 -10.13
C THR A 408 14.20 -7.27 -11.52
N PRO A 409 14.88 -7.80 -12.55
CA PRO A 409 14.67 -7.39 -13.94
C PRO A 409 13.17 -7.44 -14.34
N PRO A 410 12.65 -6.45 -15.08
CA PRO A 410 11.23 -6.39 -15.45
C PRO A 410 10.71 -7.59 -16.25
N ASP A 411 11.51 -8.14 -17.14
CA ASP A 411 11.28 -9.42 -17.85
C ASP A 411 11.12 -10.58 -16.89
N ASP A 412 12.05 -10.73 -15.94
CA ASP A 412 11.95 -11.75 -14.88
C ASP A 412 10.65 -11.61 -14.07
N LEU A 413 10.17 -10.38 -13.83
CA LEU A 413 8.90 -10.16 -13.11
C LEU A 413 7.71 -10.73 -13.90
N VAL A 414 7.68 -10.52 -15.22
CA VAL A 414 6.61 -11.01 -16.11
C VAL A 414 6.62 -12.54 -16.14
N GLU A 415 7.79 -13.14 -16.34
CA GLU A 415 7.92 -14.61 -16.37
C GLU A 415 7.57 -15.26 -15.03
N ARG A 416 8.06 -14.72 -13.92
CA ARG A 416 7.75 -15.25 -12.58
C ARG A 416 6.28 -15.09 -12.23
N ALA A 417 5.64 -14.00 -12.66
CA ALA A 417 4.21 -13.81 -12.45
C ALA A 417 3.40 -14.89 -13.18
N TRP A 418 3.78 -15.24 -14.41
CA TRP A 418 3.15 -16.32 -15.17
C TRP A 418 3.31 -17.69 -14.52
N MET A 419 4.52 -18.04 -14.09
CA MET A 419 4.75 -19.31 -13.38
C MET A 419 3.90 -19.40 -12.11
N ARG A 420 3.82 -18.31 -11.35
CA ARG A 420 2.96 -18.22 -10.16
C ARG A 420 1.46 -18.30 -10.52
N ALA A 421 1.06 -17.79 -11.68
CA ALA A 421 -0.31 -17.88 -12.16
C ALA A 421 -0.70 -19.34 -12.45
N LEU A 422 0.17 -20.07 -13.15
CA LEU A 422 -0.02 -21.50 -13.43
C LEU A 422 -0.05 -22.35 -12.16
N GLU A 423 0.81 -22.04 -11.19
CA GLU A 423 0.93 -22.83 -9.95
C GLU A 423 -0.21 -22.55 -8.97
N PHE A 424 -0.60 -21.28 -8.78
CA PHE A 424 -1.51 -20.88 -7.69
C PHE A 424 -2.84 -20.27 -8.17
N GLY A 425 -3.06 -20.15 -9.48
CA GLY A 425 -4.23 -19.53 -10.10
C GLY A 425 -4.27 -18.01 -9.99
N ARG A 426 -3.12 -17.35 -9.81
CA ARG A 426 -3.02 -15.90 -9.60
C ARG A 426 -2.54 -15.19 -10.87
N TYR A 427 -3.44 -15.05 -11.83
CA TYR A 427 -3.16 -14.38 -13.10
C TYR A 427 -3.13 -12.87 -12.93
N LYS A 428 -2.30 -12.22 -13.74
CA LYS A 428 -2.16 -10.77 -13.78
C LYS A 428 -1.73 -10.35 -15.19
N ALA A 429 -2.27 -9.22 -15.66
CA ALA A 429 -1.91 -8.67 -16.96
C ALA A 429 -0.48 -8.10 -16.96
N VAL A 430 0.16 -8.08 -18.13
CA VAL A 430 1.58 -7.70 -18.29
C VAL A 430 1.80 -6.23 -18.00
N ASP A 431 0.96 -5.37 -18.57
CA ASP A 431 0.93 -3.93 -18.34
C ASP A 431 0.72 -3.61 -16.85
N ASP A 432 -0.16 -4.32 -16.13
CA ASP A 432 -0.26 -4.17 -14.67
C ASP A 432 1.02 -4.61 -13.93
N ILE A 433 1.75 -5.63 -14.39
CA ILE A 433 3.03 -6.05 -13.79
C ILE A 433 4.09 -4.97 -13.99
N LEU A 434 4.21 -4.46 -15.22
CA LEU A 434 5.19 -3.44 -15.58
C LEU A 434 4.87 -2.07 -14.94
N ALA A 435 3.60 -1.69 -14.87
CA ALA A 435 3.18 -0.48 -14.14
C ALA A 435 3.55 -0.56 -12.65
N HIS A 436 3.32 -1.71 -12.00
CA HIS A 436 3.77 -1.93 -10.61
C HIS A 436 5.29 -1.86 -10.47
N SER A 437 6.02 -2.34 -11.48
CA SER A 437 7.48 -2.27 -11.53
C SER A 437 7.96 -0.82 -11.51
N ILE A 438 7.44 0.01 -12.42
CA ILE A 438 7.73 1.44 -12.50
C ILE A 438 7.43 2.12 -11.17
N GLU A 439 6.24 1.89 -10.61
CA GLU A 439 5.82 2.50 -9.36
C GLU A 439 6.77 2.14 -8.21
N ALA A 440 7.08 0.85 -8.05
CA ALA A 440 7.97 0.36 -7.00
C ALA A 440 9.34 1.04 -7.11
N TYR A 441 9.97 0.98 -8.28
CA TYR A 441 11.31 1.51 -8.49
C TYR A 441 11.36 3.04 -8.40
N SER A 442 10.27 3.73 -8.73
CA SER A 442 10.13 5.17 -8.56
C SER A 442 10.10 5.58 -7.09
N GLY A 443 9.34 4.88 -6.24
CA GLY A 443 9.24 5.28 -4.83
C GLY A 443 10.26 4.64 -3.89
N MET A 444 10.93 3.55 -4.26
CA MET A 444 11.92 2.88 -3.40
C MET A 444 12.98 3.86 -2.85
N PRO A 445 13.67 4.68 -3.67
CA PRO A 445 14.61 5.68 -3.16
C PRO A 445 14.01 6.69 -2.20
N ASN A 446 12.81 7.20 -2.50
CA ASN A 446 12.15 8.18 -1.63
C ASN A 446 11.80 7.58 -0.27
N LEU A 447 11.30 6.34 -0.25
CA LEU A 447 11.03 5.61 0.98
C LEU A 447 12.33 5.39 1.75
N PHE A 448 13.34 4.81 1.11
CA PHE A 448 14.64 4.54 1.72
C PHE A 448 15.26 5.78 2.35
N LEU A 449 15.41 6.88 1.59
CA LEU A 449 16.07 8.10 2.05
C LEU A 449 15.29 8.81 3.16
N THR A 450 13.95 8.70 3.17
CA THR A 450 13.11 9.21 4.26
C THR A 450 13.38 8.46 5.56
N TRP A 451 13.45 7.12 5.52
CA TRP A 451 13.64 6.29 6.71
C TRP A 451 15.07 6.27 7.21
N ALA A 452 16.05 6.14 6.31
CA ALA A 452 17.47 6.11 6.65
C ALA A 452 17.91 7.33 7.49
N ARG A 453 17.27 8.49 7.29
CA ARG A 453 17.61 9.72 8.02
C ARG A 453 16.94 9.87 9.39
N ARG A 454 16.05 8.96 9.78
CA ARG A 454 15.43 9.02 11.11
C ARG A 454 16.48 8.81 12.20
N THR A 455 16.36 9.55 13.28
CA THR A 455 17.24 9.45 14.46
C THR A 455 16.51 8.91 15.69
N ASP A 456 15.17 8.91 15.66
CA ASP A 456 14.30 8.41 16.73
C ASP A 456 14.12 6.88 16.71
N LYS A 457 14.67 6.20 15.69
CA LYS A 457 14.50 4.76 15.43
C LYS A 457 15.77 4.13 14.90
N LYS A 458 15.94 2.83 15.15
CA LYS A 458 17.01 2.03 14.54
C LYS A 458 16.53 1.47 13.21
N ILE A 459 17.13 1.92 12.11
CA ILE A 459 16.70 1.55 10.76
C ILE A 459 17.82 0.78 10.08
N HIS A 460 17.62 -0.53 9.90
CA HIS A 460 18.42 -1.31 8.98
C HIS A 460 17.71 -1.36 7.63
N PHE A 461 18.49 -1.30 6.56
CA PHE A 461 17.97 -1.47 5.20
C PHE A 461 18.93 -2.33 4.39
N GLU A 462 18.36 -3.01 3.41
CA GLU A 462 19.11 -3.82 2.46
C GLU A 462 18.42 -3.81 1.10
N PHE A 463 19.18 -3.55 0.05
CA PHE A 463 18.79 -3.73 -1.34
C PHE A 463 19.29 -5.11 -1.79
N LEU A 464 18.40 -5.88 -2.41
CA LEU A 464 18.59 -7.27 -2.74
C LEU A 464 18.39 -7.46 -4.24
N ASP A 465 19.44 -7.89 -4.94
CA ASP A 465 19.35 -8.31 -6.33
C ASP A 465 18.87 -9.76 -6.38
N ASN A 466 17.70 -9.94 -7.00
CA ASN A 466 17.04 -11.22 -7.15
C ASN A 466 17.04 -11.72 -8.60
N SER A 467 18.01 -11.28 -9.44
CA SER A 467 18.33 -11.87 -10.75
C SER A 467 19.06 -13.23 -10.65
N VAL A 468 18.80 -13.98 -9.58
CA VAL A 468 19.39 -15.29 -9.29
C VAL A 468 18.40 -16.40 -9.61
N ALA A 469 18.92 -17.60 -9.85
CA ALA A 469 18.09 -18.79 -10.08
C ALA A 469 17.18 -19.10 -8.87
N LEU A 470 16.01 -19.69 -9.15
CA LEU A 470 15.07 -20.10 -8.12
C LEU A 470 15.74 -21.01 -7.07
N GLY A 471 15.49 -20.71 -5.79
CA GLY A 471 16.08 -21.44 -4.66
C GLY A 471 17.48 -20.95 -4.24
N LYS A 472 18.09 -20.02 -4.98
CA LYS A 472 19.30 -19.32 -4.53
C LYS A 472 18.93 -18.09 -3.70
N ALA A 473 19.79 -17.75 -2.74
CA ALA A 473 19.65 -16.51 -1.99
C ALA A 473 19.93 -15.31 -2.91
N PRO A 474 19.19 -14.21 -2.77
CA PRO A 474 19.49 -12.97 -3.50
C PRO A 474 20.86 -12.42 -3.08
N ARG A 475 21.46 -11.59 -3.94
CA ARG A 475 22.73 -10.92 -3.65
C ARG A 475 22.49 -9.59 -2.94
N THR A 476 23.31 -9.24 -1.97
CA THR A 476 23.23 -7.92 -1.33
C THR A 476 23.83 -6.86 -2.25
N VAL A 477 23.00 -5.89 -2.65
CA VAL A 477 23.38 -4.76 -3.51
C VAL A 477 23.92 -3.61 -2.69
N ALA A 478 23.22 -3.28 -1.61
CA ALA A 478 23.60 -2.26 -0.66
C ALA A 478 22.92 -2.55 0.68
N PHE A 479 23.56 -2.16 1.78
CA PHE A 479 22.94 -2.29 3.10
C PHE A 479 23.49 -1.24 4.06
N GLY A 480 22.86 -1.09 5.22
CA GLY A 480 23.39 -0.22 6.25
C GLY A 480 22.42 0.08 7.38
N TRP A 481 22.85 1.04 8.20
CA TRP A 481 22.12 1.51 9.36
C TRP A 481 21.94 3.02 9.29
N ASN A 482 20.69 3.47 9.39
CA ASN A 482 20.33 4.89 9.38
C ASN A 482 21.09 5.66 8.28
N ALA A 483 21.82 6.73 8.62
CA ALA A 483 22.47 7.61 7.65
C ALA A 483 23.81 7.05 7.07
N GLN A 484 24.11 5.77 7.29
CA GLN A 484 25.29 5.09 6.78
C GLN A 484 24.90 3.93 5.85
N VAL A 485 25.43 3.94 4.63
CA VAL A 485 25.23 2.88 3.63
C VAL A 485 26.56 2.33 3.10
N PHE A 486 26.55 1.04 2.80
CA PHE A 486 27.57 0.31 2.06
C PHE A 486 26.96 -0.12 0.72
N VAL A 487 27.48 0.40 -0.37
CA VAL A 487 27.10 0.04 -1.74
C VAL A 487 28.10 -1.01 -2.23
N LEU A 488 27.59 -2.22 -2.50
CA LEU A 488 28.36 -3.37 -2.95
C LEU A 488 28.25 -3.59 -4.46
N ASP A 489 27.12 -3.18 -5.05
CA ASP A 489 26.85 -3.32 -6.48
C ASP A 489 26.30 -2.00 -7.04
N VAL A 490 27.17 -1.24 -7.70
CA VAL A 490 26.79 0.04 -8.32
C VAL A 490 25.80 -0.17 -9.45
N LYS A 491 25.97 -1.21 -10.27
CA LYS A 491 25.11 -1.49 -11.43
C LYS A 491 23.66 -1.68 -10.96
N CYS A 492 23.42 -2.49 -9.93
CA CYS A 492 22.06 -2.69 -9.40
C CYS A 492 21.47 -1.41 -8.80
N MET A 493 22.28 -0.50 -8.25
CA MET A 493 21.78 0.82 -7.82
C MET A 493 21.35 1.70 -9.00
N LEU A 494 22.04 1.60 -10.14
CA LEU A 494 21.62 2.25 -11.39
C LEU A 494 20.34 1.61 -11.97
N ASP A 495 20.18 0.30 -11.82
CA ASP A 495 18.99 -0.42 -12.30
C ASP A 495 17.68 0.10 -11.67
N VAL A 496 17.72 0.51 -10.40
CA VAL A 496 16.57 1.12 -9.72
C VAL A 496 16.07 2.36 -10.48
N VAL A 497 16.95 3.11 -11.14
CA VAL A 497 16.55 4.24 -12.01
C VAL A 497 16.14 3.74 -13.40
N ARG A 498 16.90 2.80 -13.96
CA ARG A 498 16.67 2.23 -15.29
C ARG A 498 15.29 1.60 -15.42
N TYR A 499 14.87 0.80 -14.45
CA TYR A 499 13.60 0.05 -14.47
C TYR A 499 12.35 0.92 -14.33
N ARG A 500 12.49 2.23 -14.07
CA ARG A 500 11.38 3.19 -14.11
C ARG A 500 10.97 3.57 -15.52
N ARG A 501 11.84 3.29 -16.51
CA ARG A 501 11.67 3.69 -17.91
C ARG A 501 11.12 2.56 -18.78
N VAL A 502 10.61 1.49 -18.18
CA VAL A 502 10.05 0.39 -18.96
C VAL A 502 8.79 0.85 -19.69
N ASN A 503 8.60 0.35 -20.91
CA ASN A 503 7.38 0.48 -21.68
C ASN A 503 6.32 -0.45 -21.07
N VAL A 504 5.24 0.12 -20.54
CA VAL A 504 4.14 -0.66 -19.94
C VAL A 504 3.36 -1.46 -20.98
N ASP A 505 3.39 -1.04 -22.24
CA ASP A 505 2.69 -1.69 -23.35
C ASP A 505 3.55 -2.75 -24.05
N ALA A 506 4.70 -3.13 -23.46
CA ALA A 506 5.61 -4.12 -24.04
C ALA A 506 4.96 -5.51 -24.13
N LEU A 507 5.06 -6.14 -25.30
CA LEU A 507 4.54 -7.48 -25.58
C LEU A 507 5.65 -8.54 -25.65
N SER A 508 6.90 -8.13 -25.45
CA SER A 508 8.08 -9.00 -25.44
C SER A 508 9.21 -8.36 -24.64
N PRO A 509 10.24 -9.14 -24.23
CA PRO A 509 11.41 -8.60 -23.53
C PRO A 509 12.14 -7.52 -24.33
N ASP A 510 12.23 -7.67 -25.66
CA ASP A 510 12.94 -6.73 -26.54
C ASP A 510 12.25 -5.35 -26.62
N GLU A 511 10.95 -5.30 -26.34
CA GLU A 511 10.17 -4.06 -26.33
C GLU A 511 10.20 -3.31 -24.99
N LEU A 512 10.80 -3.90 -23.95
CA LEU A 512 10.76 -3.36 -22.58
C LEU A 512 11.25 -1.92 -22.46
N PHE A 513 12.21 -1.50 -23.26
CA PHE A 513 12.69 -0.12 -23.26
C PHE A 513 12.36 0.64 -24.55
N GLY A 514 11.78 -0.03 -25.56
CA GLY A 514 11.37 0.56 -26.84
C GLY A 514 12.42 1.50 -27.42
N ASP A 515 11.98 2.71 -27.80
CA ASP A 515 12.84 3.78 -28.35
C ASP A 515 13.87 4.31 -27.34
N MET A 516 13.66 4.07 -26.04
CA MET A 516 14.56 4.50 -24.97
C MET A 516 15.70 3.51 -24.73
N THR A 517 15.77 2.40 -25.46
CA THR A 517 16.75 1.32 -25.22
C THR A 517 18.18 1.84 -25.11
N GLU A 518 18.66 2.61 -26.11
CA GLU A 518 20.03 3.16 -26.10
C GLU A 518 20.25 4.09 -24.90
N THR A 519 19.30 4.99 -24.63
CA THR A 519 19.38 5.94 -23.51
C THR A 519 19.33 5.24 -22.15
N ALA A 520 18.50 4.21 -22.01
CA ALA A 520 18.32 3.43 -20.78
C ALA A 520 19.51 2.53 -20.48
N GLN A 521 20.22 2.04 -21.50
CA GLN A 521 21.41 1.22 -21.35
C GLN A 521 22.66 2.04 -20.93
N ARG A 522 22.69 3.35 -21.21
CA ARG A 522 23.78 4.24 -20.80
C ARG A 522 23.79 4.47 -19.29
N ALA A 523 24.85 4.02 -18.63
CA ALA A 523 24.99 4.07 -17.18
C ALA A 523 24.91 5.51 -16.63
N GLU A 524 25.46 6.50 -17.36
CA GLU A 524 25.49 7.91 -16.95
C GLU A 524 24.09 8.49 -16.72
N HIS A 525 23.10 8.03 -17.48
CA HIS A 525 21.71 8.48 -17.37
C HIS A 525 20.95 7.87 -16.20
N ASN A 526 21.55 6.93 -15.46
CA ASN A 526 20.89 6.18 -14.39
C ASN A 526 21.49 6.47 -13.00
N THR A 527 22.36 7.47 -12.87
CA THR A 527 23.13 7.76 -11.65
C THR A 527 22.38 8.52 -10.57
N GLU A 528 21.14 8.93 -10.84
CA GLU A 528 20.36 9.81 -9.96
C GLU A 528 20.22 9.26 -8.53
N PHE A 529 19.94 7.97 -8.37
CA PHE A 529 19.73 7.39 -7.05
C PHE A 529 21.00 7.42 -6.19
N LEU A 530 22.17 7.10 -6.77
CA LEU A 530 23.45 7.19 -6.07
C LEU A 530 23.80 8.63 -5.67
N LEU A 531 23.54 9.58 -6.57
CA LEU A 531 23.69 11.01 -6.27
C LEU A 531 22.81 11.43 -5.09
N GLN A 532 21.56 10.97 -5.04
CA GLN A 532 20.67 11.24 -3.91
C GLN A 532 21.19 10.62 -2.60
N CYS A 533 21.74 9.40 -2.64
CA CYS A 533 22.35 8.76 -1.47
C CYS A 533 23.50 9.62 -0.92
N VAL A 534 24.45 10.02 -1.79
CA VAL A 534 25.62 10.81 -1.40
C VAL A 534 25.27 12.21 -0.90
N ARG A 535 24.20 12.83 -1.44
CA ARG A 535 23.75 14.16 -1.02
C ARG A 535 22.99 14.16 0.31
N ARG A 536 22.32 13.06 0.67
CA ARG A 536 21.33 13.05 1.77
C ARG A 536 21.74 12.16 2.94
N LEU A 537 22.66 11.23 2.74
CA LEU A 537 23.20 10.36 3.78
C LEU A 537 24.54 10.90 4.26
N HIS A 538 24.84 10.64 5.53
CA HIS A 538 26.07 11.12 6.16
C HIS A 538 27.29 10.35 5.65
N LYS A 539 27.20 9.01 5.55
CA LYS A 539 28.31 8.17 5.09
C LYS A 539 27.88 7.20 3.99
N VAL A 540 28.60 7.23 2.87
CA VAL A 540 28.43 6.31 1.75
C VAL A 540 29.77 5.63 1.48
N HIS A 541 29.81 4.32 1.71
CA HIS A 541 30.96 3.47 1.41
C HIS A 541 30.67 2.71 0.13
N PHE A 542 31.65 2.64 -0.77
CA PHE A 542 31.62 1.73 -1.89
C PHE A 542 32.64 0.63 -1.67
N ALA A 543 32.20 -0.61 -1.81
CA ALA A 543 33.04 -1.78 -1.55
C ALA A 543 32.81 -2.87 -2.60
N ASP A 544 33.84 -3.67 -2.85
CA ASP A 544 33.73 -4.84 -3.71
C ASP A 544 32.79 -5.88 -3.08
N GLN A 545 31.81 -6.37 -3.86
CA GLN A 545 30.77 -7.29 -3.35
C GLN A 545 31.35 -8.62 -2.85
N ARG A 546 32.43 -9.12 -3.46
CA ARG A 546 32.99 -10.44 -3.13
C ARG A 546 33.93 -10.40 -1.93
N SER A 547 34.67 -9.33 -1.72
CA SER A 547 35.64 -9.24 -0.63
C SER A 547 35.19 -8.37 0.52
N GLY A 548 34.24 -7.46 0.28
CA GLY A 548 33.93 -6.38 1.21
C GLY A 548 35.05 -5.33 1.33
N ARG A 549 36.06 -5.34 0.44
CA ARG A 549 37.14 -4.32 0.44
C ARG A 549 36.57 -3.00 -0.04
N ILE A 550 36.65 -1.98 0.80
CA ILE A 550 36.17 -0.62 0.54
C ILE A 550 37.16 0.05 -0.42
N TYR A 551 36.64 0.69 -1.47
CA TYR A 551 37.44 1.44 -2.44
C TYR A 551 37.16 2.94 -2.45
N LEU A 552 36.03 3.37 -1.89
CA LEU A 552 35.71 4.79 -1.74
C LEU A 552 34.85 5.03 -0.50
N LEU A 553 35.19 6.06 0.27
CA LEU A 553 34.34 6.61 1.31
C LEU A 553 34.02 8.06 0.98
N ILE A 554 32.73 8.36 1.00
CA ILE A 554 32.17 9.70 0.90
C ILE A 554 31.47 10.04 2.22
N GLU A 555 31.86 11.16 2.81
CA GLU A 555 31.24 11.71 4.02
C GLU A 555 30.71 13.11 3.71
N ASP A 556 29.43 13.34 4.02
CA ASP A 556 28.72 14.61 3.76
C ASP A 556 28.95 15.16 2.33
N GLY A 557 28.86 14.27 1.34
CA GLY A 557 29.02 14.60 -0.07
C GLY A 557 30.46 14.78 -0.54
N ARG A 558 31.47 14.56 0.31
CA ARG A 558 32.90 14.73 -0.02
C ARG A 558 33.65 13.41 0.05
N SER A 559 34.46 13.12 -0.97
CA SER A 559 35.40 11.98 -0.93
C SER A 559 36.47 12.24 0.12
N VAL A 560 36.47 11.45 1.20
CA VAL A 560 37.41 11.58 2.33
C VAL A 560 38.49 10.50 2.35
N TRP A 561 38.26 9.36 1.68
CA TRP A 561 39.19 8.24 1.64
C TRP A 561 39.00 7.42 0.35
N VAL A 562 40.09 6.92 -0.24
CA VAL A 562 40.11 6.17 -1.51
C VAL A 562 41.23 5.13 -1.49
N ASP A 563 40.91 3.87 -1.76
CA ASP A 563 41.92 2.84 -2.07
C ASP A 563 42.15 2.80 -3.58
N GLY A 564 43.30 3.30 -4.03
CA GLY A 564 43.60 3.43 -5.46
C GLY A 564 43.64 2.10 -6.22
N GLU A 565 44.09 1.01 -5.59
CA GLU A 565 44.14 -0.31 -6.24
C GLU A 565 42.73 -0.89 -6.38
N ALA A 566 41.98 -0.90 -5.29
CA ALA A 566 40.61 -1.42 -5.29
C ALA A 566 39.69 -0.54 -6.18
N MET A 567 39.90 0.77 -6.21
CA MET A 567 39.16 1.70 -7.07
C MET A 567 39.46 1.43 -8.55
N ALA A 568 40.72 1.23 -8.94
CA ALA A 568 41.07 0.91 -10.32
C ALA A 568 40.44 -0.42 -10.78
N ALA A 569 40.45 -1.43 -9.90
CA ALA A 569 39.77 -2.70 -10.16
C ALA A 569 38.25 -2.53 -10.30
N ALA A 570 37.60 -1.81 -9.37
CA ALA A 570 36.17 -1.55 -9.41
C ALA A 570 35.76 -0.73 -10.64
N ALA A 571 36.54 0.30 -10.99
CA ALA A 571 36.30 1.16 -12.15
C ALA A 571 36.59 0.46 -13.49
N SER A 572 37.00 -0.81 -13.52
CA SER A 572 37.04 -1.60 -14.75
C SER A 572 35.64 -1.91 -15.29
N ASP A 573 34.65 -2.04 -14.40
CA ASP A 573 33.23 -2.14 -14.76
C ASP A 573 32.69 -0.77 -15.21
N PRO A 574 32.12 -0.65 -16.43
CA PRO A 574 31.61 0.62 -16.94
C PRO A 574 30.51 1.24 -16.08
N ASN A 575 29.64 0.44 -15.48
CA ASN A 575 28.56 0.94 -14.62
C ASN A 575 29.12 1.57 -13.34
N THR A 576 30.08 0.87 -12.72
CA THR A 576 30.79 1.35 -11.55
C THR A 576 31.54 2.64 -11.87
N ARG A 577 32.28 2.68 -12.99
CA ARG A 577 32.97 3.89 -13.43
C ARG A 577 32.03 5.09 -13.58
N ALA A 578 30.90 4.91 -14.28
CA ALA A 578 29.92 5.97 -14.48
C ALA A 578 29.28 6.42 -13.16
N GLY A 579 28.93 5.48 -12.28
CA GLY A 579 28.39 5.78 -10.95
C GLY A 579 29.36 6.58 -10.09
N ILE A 580 30.62 6.15 -10.02
CA ILE A 580 31.67 6.84 -9.24
C ILE A 580 31.99 8.21 -9.84
N ALA A 581 32.11 8.34 -11.17
CA ALA A 581 32.34 9.62 -11.83
C ALA A 581 31.23 10.64 -11.51
N ALA A 582 29.98 10.18 -11.37
CA ALA A 582 28.86 11.03 -10.99
C ALA A 582 28.92 11.47 -9.53
N VAL A 583 29.18 10.54 -8.59
CA VAL A 583 29.12 10.87 -7.15
C VAL A 583 30.38 11.50 -6.57
N ALA A 584 31.53 11.28 -7.20
CA ALA A 584 32.82 11.79 -6.74
C ALA A 584 33.68 12.26 -7.94
N PRO A 585 33.33 13.41 -8.56
CA PRO A 585 34.05 13.91 -9.72
C PRO A 585 35.55 14.10 -9.46
N GLY A 586 36.39 13.66 -10.41
CA GLY A 586 37.85 13.76 -10.34
C GLY A 586 38.53 12.74 -9.41
N VAL A 587 37.79 11.86 -8.71
CA VAL A 587 38.41 10.79 -7.90
C VAL A 587 39.14 9.76 -8.77
N LEU A 588 38.61 9.48 -9.96
CA LEU A 588 39.23 8.53 -10.90
C LEU A 588 40.53 9.07 -11.52
N ASP A 589 40.70 10.39 -11.57
CA ASP A 589 41.87 11.06 -12.14
C ASP A 589 42.98 11.30 -11.11
N ARG A 590 42.69 11.07 -9.81
CA ARG A 590 43.69 11.20 -8.76
C ARG A 590 44.68 10.04 -8.89
N GLU A 591 45.92 10.37 -9.25
CA GLU A 591 47.04 9.45 -9.03
C GLU A 591 47.02 8.98 -7.57
N ALA A 592 47.14 7.67 -7.35
CA ALA A 592 47.17 7.05 -6.03
C ALA A 592 48.45 7.48 -5.28
N LYS A 593 48.51 8.73 -4.83
CA LYS A 593 49.71 9.35 -4.25
C LYS A 593 50.03 8.85 -2.84
N GLN A 594 49.15 8.07 -2.22
CA GLN A 594 49.39 7.41 -0.94
C GLN A 594 48.77 6.01 -0.91
N ARG A 595 49.58 4.98 -0.62
CA ARG A 595 49.08 3.64 -0.28
C ARG A 595 48.37 3.73 1.08
N GLN A 596 47.05 3.82 1.06
CA GLN A 596 46.24 3.71 2.27
C GLN A 596 46.09 2.22 2.61
N ALA A 597 46.06 1.90 3.91
CA ALA A 597 45.83 0.52 4.35
C ALA A 597 44.45 0.05 3.86
N PRO A 598 44.31 -1.18 3.32
CA PRO A 598 43.01 -1.72 2.93
C PRO A 598 42.03 -1.68 4.11
N LEU A 599 40.80 -1.28 3.81
CA LEU A 599 39.70 -1.23 4.77
C LEU A 599 38.59 -2.14 4.27
N TYR A 600 38.04 -2.96 5.16
CA TYR A 600 36.95 -3.87 4.86
C TYR A 600 35.68 -3.45 5.60
N VAL A 601 34.52 -3.86 5.08
CA VAL A 601 33.24 -3.63 5.75
C VAL A 601 33.24 -4.22 7.18
N SER A 602 33.88 -5.37 7.38
CA SER A 602 34.03 -6.01 8.70
C SER A 602 34.87 -5.21 9.70
N ASP A 603 35.74 -4.31 9.21
CA ASP A 603 36.54 -3.44 10.08
C ASP A 603 35.70 -2.26 10.60
N LEU A 604 34.64 -1.89 9.88
CA LEU A 604 33.76 -0.76 10.20
C LEU A 604 32.46 -1.18 10.88
N LEU A 605 31.98 -2.40 10.62
CA LEU A 605 30.79 -2.96 11.25
C LEU A 605 31.15 -4.31 11.88
N PRO A 606 30.98 -4.47 13.20
CA PRO A 606 31.20 -5.76 13.81
C PRO A 606 30.14 -6.77 13.32
N PRO A 607 30.43 -8.09 13.37
CA PRO A 607 29.58 -9.12 12.76
C PRO A 607 28.10 -9.08 13.20
N GLU A 608 27.84 -8.71 14.46
CA GLU A 608 26.50 -8.57 15.02
C GLU A 608 25.72 -7.35 14.50
N GLN A 609 26.35 -6.44 13.78
CA GLN A 609 25.68 -5.33 13.09
C GLN A 609 25.43 -5.62 11.62
N ILE A 610 26.06 -6.66 11.06
CA ILE A 610 25.80 -7.12 9.69
C ILE A 610 24.55 -8.00 9.68
N ARG A 611 23.40 -7.38 9.40
CA ARG A 611 22.07 -8.03 9.42
C ARG A 611 21.50 -8.27 8.02
N THR A 612 22.38 -8.49 7.05
CA THR A 612 22.00 -8.80 5.67
C THR A 612 21.32 -10.16 5.57
N LEU A 613 20.37 -10.27 4.65
CA LEU A 613 19.74 -11.51 4.19
C LEU A 613 20.46 -12.07 2.96
N GLY A 614 20.92 -11.19 2.08
CA GLY A 614 21.56 -11.57 0.84
C GLY A 614 22.99 -12.07 1.02
N SER A 615 23.50 -12.73 -0.01
CA SER A 615 24.88 -13.17 -0.09
C SER A 615 25.81 -12.04 -0.56
N TRP A 616 26.93 -11.87 0.13
CA TRP A 616 28.07 -11.04 -0.26
C TRP A 616 29.27 -11.38 0.64
N GLY A 617 30.45 -10.89 0.28
CA GLY A 617 31.69 -11.19 0.97
C GLY A 617 32.25 -12.57 0.61
N PRO A 618 33.41 -12.95 1.18
CA PRO A 618 34.00 -14.26 0.93
C PRO A 618 33.03 -15.35 1.40
N ASP A 619 32.96 -16.46 0.66
CA ASP A 619 32.11 -17.59 1.03
C ASP A 619 32.35 -17.95 2.50
N LYS A 620 31.28 -17.86 3.30
CA LYS A 620 31.31 -18.32 4.69
C LYS A 620 31.31 -19.85 4.61
N GLY A 621 32.51 -20.43 4.54
CA GLY A 621 32.73 -21.87 4.54
C GLY A 621 32.12 -22.58 5.73
#